data_AF-A0A2M8CIN1-F1
#
_entry.id   AF-A0A2M8CIN1-F1
#
_cell.length_a   1.000
_cell.length_b   1.000
_cell.length_c   1.000
_cell.angle_alpha   90.00
_cell.angle_beta   90.00
_cell.angle_gamma   90.00
#
_symmetry.space_group_name_H-M   'P 1'
#
loop_
_entity.id
_entity.type
_entity.pdbx_description
1 polymer ?
#
loop_
_entity_poly.entity_id
_entity_poly.type
_entity_poly.pdbx_seq_one_letter_code
_entity_poly.pdbx_strand_id
1 'polypeptide(L)'
;MSDGLSASTDSVVQTYCEQANQYQESRNYDSSLIMLHLAIYFADSIKDEKSKALVYRQMANLYYDLNEFDSARLYYKKLLNIKPQPDGMQLTSDYIGLSLTYLEHGFTDSALYYINKGRQQWAQHQDSIIYTSLENNTARIYMDKGDFDQALKHFLLALDNAILNHDSINLIYVNLNIGTLYQQLGKFDNALDSYLKSLEISRVTNNTEGLALAYSIGIIYKERQDYQTALKYYTMAIPACIELGKFDDVANIYSNMS
;
A
#
# COMPACT_ATOMS: atom_id res chain seq x y z
N MET A 1 28.37 34.25 6.28
CA MET A 1 27.92 33.66 7.56
C MET A 1 26.50 33.04 7.46
N SER A 2 25.98 32.76 6.27
CA SER A 2 24.64 32.15 6.06
C SER A 2 24.64 30.63 6.00
N ASP A 3 25.76 30.00 5.62
CA ASP A 3 25.75 28.58 5.22
C ASP A 3 25.79 27.59 6.40
N GLY A 4 26.07 28.08 7.62
CA GLY A 4 26.06 27.25 8.83
C GLY A 4 24.67 27.05 9.44
N LEU A 5 23.72 27.97 9.20
CA LEU A 5 22.37 27.87 9.75
C LEU A 5 21.48 26.93 8.93
N SER A 6 21.58 26.96 7.59
CA SER A 6 20.75 26.11 6.71
C SER A 6 21.04 24.61 6.90
N ALA A 7 22.32 24.24 7.03
CA ALA A 7 22.72 22.85 7.32
C ALA A 7 22.19 22.36 8.68
N SER A 8 22.07 23.25 9.67
CA SER A 8 21.52 22.90 10.98
C SER A 8 19.99 22.75 10.98
N THR A 9 19.28 23.43 10.07
CA THR A 9 17.82 23.40 9.98
C THR A 9 17.27 22.32 9.04
N ASP A 10 17.99 21.97 7.97
CA ASP A 10 17.67 20.80 7.14
C ASP A 10 17.72 19.52 7.98
N SER A 11 18.72 19.45 8.88
CA SER A 11 18.84 18.41 9.89
C SER A 11 17.63 18.34 10.82
N VAL A 12 16.95 19.46 11.09
CA VAL A 12 15.79 19.51 12.00
C VAL A 12 14.54 18.96 11.31
N VAL A 13 14.27 19.33 10.06
CA VAL A 13 13.12 18.77 9.31
C VAL A 13 13.29 17.26 9.18
N GLN A 14 14.48 16.80 8.81
CA GLN A 14 14.77 15.38 8.72
C GLN A 14 14.57 14.66 10.06
N THR A 15 15.04 15.25 11.17
CA THR A 15 14.84 14.68 12.52
C THR A 15 13.35 14.52 12.84
N TYR A 16 12.51 15.52 12.55
CA TYR A 16 11.07 15.41 12.80
C TYR A 16 10.40 14.37 11.89
N CYS A 17 10.81 14.27 10.63
CA CYS A 17 10.35 13.21 9.73
C CYS A 17 10.73 11.81 10.23
N GLU A 18 11.94 11.63 10.77
CA GLU A 18 12.37 10.36 11.34
C GLU A 18 11.57 10.01 12.61
N GLN A 19 11.33 10.98 13.49
CA GLN A 19 10.46 10.79 14.66
C GLN A 19 9.02 10.48 14.27
N ALA A 20 8.49 11.14 13.24
CA ALA A 20 7.16 10.87 12.71
C ALA A 20 7.03 9.42 12.24
N ASN A 21 8.03 8.91 11.51
CA ASN A 21 8.06 7.51 11.06
C ASN A 21 8.10 6.54 12.26
N GLN A 22 8.92 6.80 13.28
CA GLN A 22 8.96 5.96 14.49
C GLN A 22 7.61 5.93 15.24
N TYR A 23 6.93 7.08 15.33
CA TYR A 23 5.59 7.13 15.91
C TYR A 23 4.56 6.39 15.05
N GLN A 24 4.67 6.47 13.73
CA GLN A 24 3.80 5.72 12.81
C GLN A 24 4.02 4.21 12.92
N GLU A 25 5.28 3.75 13.00
CA GLU A 25 5.64 2.34 13.22
C GLU A 25 5.08 1.82 14.55
N SER A 26 5.05 2.65 15.58
CA SER A 26 4.43 2.35 16.88
C SER A 26 2.92 2.61 16.93
N ARG A 27 2.27 2.90 15.78
CA ARG A 27 0.84 3.21 15.62
C ARG A 27 0.35 4.41 16.44
N ASN A 28 1.26 5.29 16.85
CA ASN A 28 0.96 6.54 17.53
C ASN A 28 0.78 7.66 16.48
N TYR A 29 -0.31 7.59 15.73
CA TYR A 29 -0.55 8.47 14.58
C TYR A 29 -0.72 9.94 14.98
N ASP A 30 -1.28 10.24 16.15
CA ASP A 30 -1.41 11.61 16.66
C ASP A 30 -0.04 12.26 16.85
N SER A 31 0.90 11.54 17.49
CA SER A 31 2.27 12.05 17.69
C SER A 31 3.02 12.16 16.37
N SER A 32 2.79 11.22 15.44
CA SER A 32 3.34 11.30 14.09
C SER A 32 2.87 12.56 13.34
N LEU A 33 1.56 12.85 13.37
CA LEU A 33 0.99 14.06 12.77
C LEU A 33 1.58 15.34 13.38
N ILE A 34 1.74 15.39 14.71
CA ILE A 34 2.36 16.54 15.38
C ILE A 34 3.78 16.77 14.86
N MET A 35 4.59 15.70 14.76
CA MET A 35 5.95 15.81 14.23
C MET A 35 5.97 16.30 12.77
N LEU A 36 5.07 15.80 11.91
CA LEU A 36 4.96 16.25 10.52
C LEU A 36 4.50 17.71 10.42
N HIS A 37 3.60 18.17 11.29
CA HIS A 37 3.19 19.57 11.37
C HIS A 37 4.32 20.50 11.85
N LEU A 38 5.21 20.03 12.72
CA LEU A 38 6.43 20.76 13.06
C LEU A 38 7.40 20.79 11.87
N ALA A 39 7.62 19.64 11.22
CA ALA A 39 8.50 19.49 10.07
C ALA A 39 8.11 20.46 8.93
N ILE A 40 6.82 20.56 8.60
CA ILE A 40 6.34 21.48 7.57
C ILE A 40 6.51 22.95 7.95
N TYR A 41 6.27 23.31 9.22
CA TYR A 41 6.47 24.67 9.71
C TYR A 41 7.94 25.11 9.54
N PHE A 42 8.88 24.23 9.89
CA PHE A 42 10.30 24.51 9.71
C PHE A 42 10.68 24.58 8.23
N ALA A 43 10.24 23.64 7.40
CA ALA A 43 10.49 23.66 5.95
C ALA A 43 9.99 24.98 5.30
N ASP A 44 8.81 25.46 5.68
CA ASP A 44 8.28 26.75 5.20
C ASP A 44 9.09 27.94 5.71
N SER A 45 9.58 27.90 6.95
CA SER A 45 10.39 28.98 7.55
C SER A 45 11.72 29.21 6.83
N ILE A 46 12.32 28.14 6.29
CA ILE A 46 13.58 28.18 5.54
C ILE A 46 13.38 28.18 4.01
N LYS A 47 12.12 28.10 3.55
CA LYS A 47 11.73 28.01 2.13
C LYS A 47 12.38 26.83 1.39
N ASP A 48 12.54 25.71 2.07
CA ASP A 48 13.07 24.48 1.47
C ASP A 48 11.95 23.64 0.86
N GLU A 49 11.76 23.82 -0.45
CA GLU A 49 10.78 23.07 -1.24
C GLU A 49 11.05 21.56 -1.27
N LYS A 50 12.32 21.12 -1.16
CA LYS A 50 12.65 19.69 -1.17
C LYS A 50 12.20 19.02 0.13
N SER A 51 12.52 19.63 1.26
CA SER A 51 12.03 19.17 2.57
C SER A 51 10.52 19.22 2.65
N LYS A 52 9.90 20.28 2.10
CA LYS A 52 8.45 20.40 2.01
C LYS A 52 7.80 19.24 1.25
N ALA A 53 8.39 18.84 0.12
CA ALA A 53 7.94 17.68 -0.65
C ALA A 53 8.04 16.37 0.15
N LEU A 54 9.16 16.16 0.85
CA LEU A 54 9.31 14.98 1.72
C LEU A 54 8.21 14.92 2.78
N VAL A 55 7.95 16.04 3.47
CA VAL A 55 6.92 16.10 4.53
C VAL A 55 5.52 15.86 3.95
N TYR A 56 5.17 16.49 2.82
CA TYR A 56 3.87 16.25 2.19
C TYR A 56 3.68 14.81 1.74
N ARG A 57 4.74 14.12 1.30
CA ARG A 57 4.68 12.69 0.99
C ARG A 57 4.36 11.87 2.24
N GLN A 58 5.08 12.11 3.35
CA GLN A 58 4.82 11.40 4.59
C GLN A 58 3.41 11.66 5.15
N MET A 59 2.96 12.92 5.11
CA MET A 59 1.58 13.26 5.49
C MET A 59 0.57 12.54 4.60
N ALA A 60 0.79 12.52 3.27
CA ALA A 60 -0.12 11.85 2.35
C ALA A 60 -0.22 10.34 2.62
N ASN A 61 0.91 9.68 2.89
CA ASN A 61 0.95 8.27 3.28
C ASN A 61 0.24 8.02 4.61
N LEU A 62 0.53 8.84 5.63
CA LEU A 62 -0.09 8.69 6.94
C LEU A 62 -1.61 8.87 6.89
N TYR A 63 -2.10 9.87 6.17
CA TYR A 63 -3.54 10.04 5.97
C TYR A 63 -4.16 8.89 5.15
N TYR A 64 -3.41 8.30 4.22
CA TYR A 64 -3.86 7.10 3.52
C TYR A 64 -4.03 5.92 4.47
N ASP A 65 -3.05 5.68 5.35
CA ASP A 65 -3.09 4.61 6.37
C ASP A 65 -4.24 4.81 7.38
N LEU A 66 -4.61 6.06 7.66
CA LEU A 66 -5.76 6.44 8.48
C LEU A 66 -7.10 6.32 7.75
N ASN A 67 -7.12 5.91 6.49
CA ASN A 67 -8.28 5.93 5.58
C ASN A 67 -8.89 7.33 5.37
N GLU A 68 -8.14 8.40 5.65
CA GLU A 68 -8.51 9.77 5.36
C GLU A 68 -8.09 10.15 3.94
N PHE A 69 -8.70 9.47 2.96
CA PHE A 69 -8.29 9.55 1.56
C PHE A 69 -8.40 10.96 0.94
N ASP A 70 -9.31 11.81 1.44
CA ASP A 70 -9.40 13.22 1.01
C ASP A 70 -8.19 14.04 1.44
N SER A 71 -7.77 13.89 2.69
CA SER A 71 -6.56 14.50 3.23
C SER A 71 -5.33 13.98 2.48
N ALA A 72 -5.21 12.66 2.29
CA ALA A 72 -4.12 12.05 1.54
C ALA A 72 -4.01 12.63 0.13
N ARG A 73 -5.13 12.70 -0.59
CA ARG A 73 -5.23 13.26 -1.93
C ARG A 73 -4.83 14.73 -1.99
N LEU A 74 -5.22 15.52 -1.00
CA LEU A 74 -4.82 16.92 -0.89
C LEU A 74 -3.29 17.05 -0.80
N TYR A 75 -2.65 16.27 0.08
CA TYR A 75 -1.20 16.34 0.27
C TYR A 75 -0.42 15.79 -0.93
N TYR A 76 -0.87 14.72 -1.58
CA TYR A 76 -0.29 14.27 -2.85
C TYR A 76 -0.38 15.35 -3.93
N LYS A 77 -1.50 16.06 -4.05
CA LYS A 77 -1.63 17.18 -5.00
C LYS A 77 -0.71 18.34 -4.65
N LYS A 78 -0.59 18.70 -3.37
CA LYS A 78 0.36 19.73 -2.92
C LYS A 78 1.80 19.34 -3.25
N LEU A 79 2.19 18.10 -2.96
CA LEU A 79 3.49 17.52 -3.32
C LEU A 79 3.77 17.64 -4.82
N LEU A 80 2.84 17.21 -5.66
CA LEU A 80 3.02 17.24 -7.11
C LEU A 80 3.06 18.67 -7.70
N ASN A 81 2.66 19.70 -6.95
CA ASN A 81 2.78 21.09 -7.38
C ASN A 81 4.15 21.72 -7.03
N ILE A 82 4.93 21.09 -6.14
CA ILE A 82 6.26 21.58 -5.75
C ILE A 82 7.24 21.44 -6.91
N LYS A 83 8.12 22.44 -7.08
CA LYS A 83 9.16 22.46 -8.13
C LYS A 83 10.56 22.67 -7.52
N PRO A 84 11.59 22.00 -8.05
CA PRO A 84 11.53 20.97 -9.10
C PRO A 84 10.89 19.66 -8.58
N GLN A 85 10.21 18.93 -9.45
CA GLN A 85 9.71 17.60 -9.10
C GLN A 85 10.89 16.61 -9.06
N PRO A 86 10.84 15.59 -8.17
CA PRO A 86 11.77 14.49 -8.26
C PRO A 86 11.57 13.73 -9.58
N ASP A 87 12.59 13.00 -10.03
CA ASP A 87 12.52 12.17 -11.24
C ASP A 87 12.43 10.68 -10.89
N GLY A 88 12.20 9.85 -11.92
CA GLY A 88 12.20 8.40 -11.81
C GLY A 88 11.22 7.79 -10.79
N MET A 89 11.78 7.00 -9.87
CA MET A 89 11.03 6.14 -8.95
C MET A 89 10.13 6.94 -8.00
N GLN A 90 10.63 8.05 -7.43
CA GLN A 90 9.86 8.81 -6.43
C GLN A 90 8.60 9.43 -7.05
N LEU A 91 8.73 10.07 -8.21
CA LEU A 91 7.60 10.68 -8.88
C LEU A 91 6.59 9.62 -9.36
N THR A 92 7.07 8.45 -9.78
CA THR A 92 6.21 7.31 -10.10
C THR A 92 5.41 6.87 -8.88
N SER A 93 6.06 6.72 -7.72
CA SER A 93 5.42 6.38 -6.44
C SER A 93 4.38 7.43 -6.02
N ASP A 94 4.68 8.72 -6.20
CA ASP A 94 3.76 9.81 -5.85
C ASP A 94 2.49 9.76 -6.71
N TYR A 95 2.62 9.43 -7.99
CA TYR A 95 1.47 9.21 -8.88
C TYR A 95 0.68 7.95 -8.53
N ILE A 96 1.35 6.86 -8.15
CA ILE A 96 0.69 5.64 -7.66
C ILE A 96 -0.13 5.98 -6.41
N GLY A 97 0.48 6.63 -5.42
CA GLY A 97 -0.20 7.03 -4.19
C GLY A 97 -1.42 7.90 -4.45
N LEU A 98 -1.30 8.93 -5.30
CA LEU A 98 -2.45 9.74 -5.71
C LEU A 98 -3.52 8.90 -6.43
N SER A 99 -3.13 7.99 -7.31
CA SER A 99 -4.09 7.13 -8.01
C SER A 99 -4.91 6.27 -7.06
N LEU A 100 -4.28 5.75 -6.00
CA LEU A 100 -4.94 4.97 -4.96
C LEU A 100 -5.99 5.78 -4.21
N THR A 101 -5.68 7.02 -3.83
CA THR A 101 -6.68 7.89 -3.16
C THR A 101 -7.95 8.14 -4.00
N TYR A 102 -7.84 8.08 -5.33
CA TYR A 102 -8.98 8.17 -6.24
C TYR A 102 -9.72 6.83 -6.34
N LEU A 103 -8.99 5.72 -6.37
CA LEU A 103 -9.54 4.38 -6.43
C LEU A 103 -10.41 4.07 -5.21
N GLU A 104 -9.94 4.39 -4.00
CA GLU A 104 -10.66 4.14 -2.74
C GLU A 104 -12.00 4.91 -2.64
N HIS A 105 -12.21 5.93 -3.48
CA HIS A 105 -13.50 6.65 -3.62
C HIS A 105 -14.31 6.20 -4.85
N GLY A 106 -13.90 5.14 -5.54
CA GLY A 106 -14.55 4.63 -6.75
C GLY A 106 -14.31 5.46 -8.02
N PHE A 107 -13.42 6.46 -8.00
CA PHE A 107 -13.11 7.29 -9.17
C PHE A 107 -12.10 6.60 -10.09
N THR A 108 -12.48 5.45 -10.66
CA THR A 108 -11.61 4.57 -11.46
C THR A 108 -10.96 5.27 -12.65
N ASP A 109 -11.66 6.16 -13.35
CA ASP A 109 -11.08 6.91 -14.49
C ASP A 109 -10.00 7.90 -14.06
N SER A 110 -10.18 8.55 -12.90
CA SER A 110 -9.14 9.43 -12.34
C SER A 110 -7.95 8.62 -11.84
N ALA A 111 -8.20 7.48 -11.18
CA ALA A 111 -7.13 6.57 -10.77
C ALA A 111 -6.31 6.11 -11.98
N LEU A 112 -6.98 5.68 -13.06
CA LEU A 112 -6.33 5.26 -14.31
C LEU A 112 -5.55 6.41 -14.98
N TYR A 113 -6.05 7.64 -14.89
CA TYR A 113 -5.32 8.81 -15.38
C TYR A 113 -3.99 9.02 -14.64
N TYR A 114 -3.98 8.96 -13.31
CA TYR A 114 -2.77 9.19 -12.52
C TYR A 114 -1.80 7.99 -12.56
N ILE A 115 -2.29 6.74 -12.55
CA ILE A 115 -1.41 5.58 -12.70
C ILE A 115 -0.68 5.61 -14.06
N ASN A 116 -1.35 6.08 -15.12
CA ASN A 116 -0.73 6.27 -16.43
C ASN A 116 0.31 7.39 -16.45
N LYS A 117 0.13 8.46 -15.67
CA LYS A 117 1.21 9.46 -15.48
C LYS A 117 2.41 8.83 -14.78
N GLY A 118 2.19 8.03 -13.74
CA GLY A 118 3.25 7.25 -13.10
C GLY A 118 3.99 6.36 -14.10
N ARG A 119 3.25 5.64 -14.95
CA ARG A 119 3.82 4.80 -16.02
C ARG A 119 4.67 5.59 -17.01
N GLN A 120 4.25 6.79 -17.38
CA GLN A 120 5.05 7.66 -18.27
C GLN A 120 6.39 8.05 -17.64
N GLN A 121 6.41 8.35 -16.34
CA GLN A 121 7.65 8.65 -15.62
C GLN A 121 8.53 7.41 -15.51
N TRP A 122 7.95 6.28 -15.12
CA TRP A 122 8.66 5.01 -15.09
C TRP A 122 9.30 4.67 -16.44
N ALA A 123 8.59 4.83 -17.56
CA ALA A 123 9.09 4.49 -18.88
C ALA A 123 10.34 5.28 -19.31
N GLN A 124 10.57 6.46 -18.71
CA GLN A 124 11.77 7.26 -18.96
C GLN A 124 13.01 6.72 -18.24
N HIS A 125 12.83 5.99 -17.15
CA HIS A 125 13.91 5.54 -16.26
C HIS A 125 14.05 4.00 -16.16
N GLN A 126 13.01 3.26 -16.56
CA GLN A 126 12.94 1.79 -16.63
C GLN A 126 13.33 1.07 -15.32
N ASP A 127 12.89 1.61 -14.18
CA ASP A 127 13.16 1.03 -12.85
C ASP A 127 12.38 -0.28 -12.64
N SER A 128 13.10 -1.40 -12.43
CA SER A 128 12.47 -2.72 -12.30
C SER A 128 11.64 -2.87 -11.01
N ILE A 129 11.99 -2.20 -9.91
CA ILE A 129 11.39 -2.43 -8.59
C ILE A 129 10.00 -1.81 -8.54
N ILE A 130 9.87 -0.53 -8.94
CA ILE A 130 8.57 0.16 -8.88
C ILE A 130 7.57 -0.36 -9.92
N TYR A 131 8.05 -1.04 -10.97
CA TYR A 131 7.21 -1.61 -12.02
C TYR A 131 6.20 -2.63 -11.47
N THR A 132 6.61 -3.47 -10.51
CA THR A 132 5.70 -4.43 -9.90
C THR A 132 4.52 -3.73 -9.21
N SER A 133 4.80 -2.71 -8.39
CA SER A 133 3.74 -1.95 -7.71
C SER A 133 2.86 -1.18 -8.69
N LEU A 134 3.43 -0.64 -9.77
CA LEU A 134 2.69 0.05 -10.82
C LEU A 134 1.67 -0.87 -11.52
N GLU A 135 2.10 -2.06 -11.92
CA GLU A 135 1.26 -3.03 -12.61
C GLU A 135 0.23 -3.66 -11.67
N ASN A 136 0.61 -3.97 -10.42
CA ASN A 136 -0.31 -4.46 -9.40
C ASN A 136 -1.45 -3.46 -9.10
N ASN A 137 -1.13 -2.16 -8.98
CA ASN A 137 -2.16 -1.14 -8.77
C ASN A 137 -2.97 -0.84 -10.04
N THR A 138 -2.37 -0.94 -11.23
CA THR A 138 -3.13 -0.87 -12.49
C THR A 138 -4.17 -1.99 -12.56
N ALA A 139 -3.79 -3.20 -12.16
CA ALA A 139 -4.70 -4.34 -12.11
C ALA A 139 -5.86 -4.12 -11.13
N ARG A 140 -5.58 -3.60 -9.92
CA ARG A 140 -6.63 -3.21 -8.95
C ARG A 140 -7.62 -2.21 -9.54
N ILE A 141 -7.13 -1.20 -10.27
CA ILE A 141 -8.00 -0.20 -10.93
C ILE A 141 -8.93 -0.87 -11.96
N TYR A 142 -8.41 -1.79 -12.77
CA TYR A 142 -9.25 -2.53 -13.73
C TYR A 142 -10.23 -3.48 -13.05
N MET A 143 -9.83 -4.11 -11.95
CA MET A 143 -10.70 -4.96 -11.14
C MET A 143 -11.90 -4.18 -10.61
N ASP A 144 -11.68 -3.00 -10.03
CA ASP A 144 -12.77 -2.12 -9.54
C ASP A 144 -13.63 -1.55 -10.67
N LYS A 145 -13.06 -1.41 -11.88
CA LYS A 145 -13.79 -1.03 -13.09
C LYS A 145 -14.62 -2.19 -13.65
N GLY A 146 -14.41 -3.42 -13.18
CA GLY A 146 -15.07 -4.65 -13.66
C GLY A 146 -14.44 -5.26 -14.92
N ASP A 147 -13.29 -4.75 -15.39
CA ASP A 147 -12.54 -5.32 -16.51
C ASP A 147 -11.55 -6.36 -15.99
N PHE A 148 -12.07 -7.55 -15.69
CA PHE A 148 -11.30 -8.62 -15.08
C PHE A 148 -10.21 -9.21 -15.99
N ASP A 149 -10.36 -9.10 -17.31
CA ASP A 149 -9.35 -9.56 -18.27
C ASP A 149 -8.11 -8.66 -18.23
N GLN A 150 -8.29 -7.34 -18.23
CA GLN A 150 -7.18 -6.41 -18.04
C GLN A 150 -6.58 -6.53 -16.64
N ALA A 151 -7.42 -6.69 -15.61
CA ALA A 151 -6.94 -6.89 -14.24
C ALA A 151 -6.00 -8.09 -14.15
N LEU A 152 -6.42 -9.26 -14.66
CA LEU A 152 -5.59 -10.47 -14.64
C LEU A 152 -4.29 -10.27 -15.42
N LYS A 153 -4.36 -9.67 -16.61
CA LYS A 153 -3.17 -9.38 -17.41
C LYS A 153 -2.13 -8.55 -16.64
N HIS A 154 -2.58 -7.48 -15.99
CA HIS A 154 -1.69 -6.60 -15.23
C HIS A 154 -1.16 -7.26 -13.94
N PHE A 155 -1.97 -8.08 -13.26
CA PHE A 155 -1.46 -8.87 -12.13
C PHE A 155 -0.40 -9.87 -12.55
N LEU A 156 -0.55 -10.54 -13.70
CA LEU A 156 0.46 -11.47 -14.20
C LEU A 156 1.78 -10.76 -14.55
N LEU A 157 1.71 -9.55 -15.15
CA LEU A 157 2.90 -8.73 -15.38
C LEU A 157 3.62 -8.37 -14.07
N ALA A 158 2.86 -8.00 -13.04
CA ALA A 158 3.40 -7.72 -11.71
C ALA A 158 4.03 -8.99 -11.08
N LEU A 159 3.36 -10.13 -11.23
CA LEU A 159 3.84 -11.41 -10.69
C LEU A 159 5.15 -11.85 -11.35
N ASP A 160 5.22 -11.83 -12.68
CA ASP A 160 6.42 -12.20 -13.43
C ASP A 160 7.62 -11.32 -13.04
N ASN A 161 7.39 -10.02 -12.87
CA ASN A 161 8.43 -9.10 -12.44
C ASN A 161 8.86 -9.33 -10.98
N ALA A 162 7.91 -9.59 -10.07
CA ALA A 162 8.23 -9.92 -8.68
C ALA A 162 9.06 -11.20 -8.56
N ILE A 163 8.74 -12.23 -9.37
CA ILE A 163 9.52 -13.48 -9.46
C ILE A 163 10.94 -13.18 -9.97
N LEU A 164 11.05 -12.42 -11.06
CA LEU A 164 12.32 -12.08 -11.68
C LEU A 164 13.26 -11.33 -10.73
N ASN A 165 12.72 -10.43 -9.91
CA ASN A 165 13.50 -9.64 -8.96
C ASN A 165 13.67 -10.32 -7.59
N HIS A 166 13.13 -11.53 -7.39
CA HIS A 166 13.11 -12.23 -6.11
C HIS A 166 12.49 -11.39 -4.97
N ASP A 167 11.47 -10.58 -5.29
CA ASP A 167 10.82 -9.68 -4.35
C ASP A 167 9.69 -10.40 -3.61
N SER A 168 10.05 -11.04 -2.50
CA SER A 168 9.11 -11.77 -1.64
C SER A 168 7.94 -10.91 -1.15
N ILE A 169 8.16 -9.62 -0.89
CA ILE A 169 7.12 -8.74 -0.36
C ILE A 169 6.08 -8.46 -1.44
N ASN A 170 6.51 -8.08 -2.64
CA ASN A 170 5.58 -7.89 -3.74
C ASN A 170 4.91 -9.21 -4.17
N LEU A 171 5.60 -10.35 -4.09
CA LEU A 171 4.99 -11.66 -4.37
C LEU A 171 3.79 -11.95 -3.45
N ILE A 172 3.88 -11.60 -2.16
CA ILE A 172 2.76 -11.72 -1.22
C ILE A 172 1.57 -10.91 -1.72
N TYR A 173 1.75 -9.60 -1.94
CA TYR A 173 0.66 -8.70 -2.32
C TYR A 173 0.04 -9.02 -3.68
N VAL A 174 0.85 -9.39 -4.68
CA VAL A 174 0.35 -9.75 -6.00
C VAL A 174 -0.47 -11.04 -5.93
N ASN A 175 0.01 -12.07 -5.24
CA ASN A 175 -0.75 -13.32 -5.08
C ASN A 175 -2.05 -13.11 -4.29
N LEU A 176 -2.03 -12.25 -3.28
CA LEU A 176 -3.24 -11.84 -2.56
C LEU A 176 -4.26 -11.23 -3.53
N ASN A 177 -3.86 -10.23 -4.31
CA ASN A 177 -4.79 -9.55 -5.21
C ASN A 177 -5.30 -10.46 -6.34
N ILE A 178 -4.46 -11.36 -6.87
CA ILE A 178 -4.88 -12.39 -7.83
C ILE A 178 -5.92 -13.32 -7.18
N GLY A 179 -5.70 -13.72 -5.92
CA GLY A 179 -6.65 -14.55 -5.19
C GLY A 179 -8.00 -13.86 -5.01
N THR A 180 -7.99 -12.57 -4.67
CA THR A 180 -9.20 -11.75 -4.56
C THR A 180 -9.93 -11.61 -5.89
N LEU A 181 -9.21 -11.38 -6.98
CA LEU A 181 -9.78 -11.37 -8.33
C LEU A 181 -10.49 -12.70 -8.65
N TYR A 182 -9.83 -13.84 -8.41
CA TYR A 182 -10.44 -15.14 -8.64
C TYR A 182 -11.64 -15.43 -7.74
N GLN A 183 -11.61 -14.97 -6.49
CA GLN A 183 -12.73 -15.09 -5.58
C GLN A 183 -13.94 -14.28 -6.08
N GLN A 184 -13.74 -13.05 -6.56
CA GLN A 184 -14.81 -12.24 -7.17
C GLN A 184 -15.40 -12.91 -8.43
N LEU A 185 -14.58 -13.65 -9.17
CA LEU A 185 -15.01 -14.45 -10.33
C LEU A 185 -15.67 -15.79 -9.94
N GLY A 186 -15.79 -16.12 -8.66
CA GLY A 186 -16.30 -17.41 -8.17
C GLY A 186 -15.37 -18.60 -8.43
N LYS A 187 -14.12 -18.35 -8.85
CA LYS A 187 -13.11 -19.38 -9.13
C LYS A 187 -12.34 -19.74 -7.86
N PHE A 188 -13.04 -20.34 -6.90
CA PHE A 188 -12.51 -20.57 -5.56
C PHE A 188 -11.25 -21.44 -5.50
N ASP A 189 -11.05 -22.39 -6.42
CA ASP A 189 -9.82 -23.19 -6.47
C ASP A 189 -8.60 -22.35 -6.86
N ASN A 190 -8.75 -21.47 -7.85
CA ASN A 190 -7.68 -20.55 -8.26
C ASN A 190 -7.40 -19.49 -7.20
N ALA A 191 -8.45 -19.01 -6.53
CA ALA A 191 -8.32 -18.10 -5.40
C ALA A 191 -7.50 -18.74 -4.27
N LEU A 192 -7.84 -19.98 -3.91
CA LEU A 192 -7.16 -20.74 -2.87
C LEU A 192 -5.68 -20.99 -3.21
N ASP A 193 -5.35 -21.39 -4.44
CA ASP A 193 -3.96 -21.57 -4.88
C ASP A 193 -3.13 -20.28 -4.70
N SER A 194 -3.70 -19.15 -5.10
CA SER A 194 -3.04 -17.84 -4.99
C SER A 194 -2.88 -17.42 -3.53
N TYR A 195 -3.92 -17.55 -2.71
CA TYR A 195 -3.87 -17.24 -1.29
C TYR A 195 -2.88 -18.12 -0.52
N LEU A 196 -2.78 -19.41 -0.85
CA LEU A 196 -1.82 -20.32 -0.22
C LEU A 196 -0.38 -19.97 -0.57
N LYS A 197 -0.08 -19.59 -1.81
CA LYS A 197 1.25 -19.08 -2.21
C LYS A 197 1.63 -17.83 -1.43
N SER A 198 0.71 -16.87 -1.32
CA SER A 198 0.91 -15.66 -0.51
C SER A 198 1.20 -16.03 0.95
N LEU A 199 0.38 -16.88 1.55
CA LEU A 199 0.52 -17.30 2.94
C LEU A 199 1.84 -18.04 3.21
N GLU A 200 2.28 -18.91 2.31
CA GLU A 200 3.55 -19.63 2.43
C GLU A 200 4.73 -18.66 2.52
N ILE A 201 4.78 -17.68 1.62
CA ILE A 201 5.83 -16.66 1.61
C ILE A 201 5.74 -15.83 2.90
N SER A 202 4.54 -15.41 3.30
CA SER A 202 4.34 -14.63 4.53
C SER A 202 4.78 -15.35 5.79
N ARG A 203 4.67 -16.69 5.85
CA ARG A 203 5.20 -17.50 6.97
C ARG A 203 6.72 -17.49 7.02
N VAL A 204 7.40 -17.45 5.87
CA VAL A 204 8.86 -17.41 5.80
C VAL A 204 9.38 -16.01 6.12
N THR A 205 8.68 -14.97 5.67
CA THR A 205 9.10 -13.57 5.86
C THR A 205 8.54 -12.90 7.11
N ASN A 206 7.72 -13.61 7.91
CA ASN A 206 6.95 -13.06 9.03
C ASN A 206 6.13 -11.82 8.64
N ASN A 207 5.51 -11.83 7.46
CA ASN A 207 4.69 -10.71 7.00
C ASN A 207 3.27 -10.83 7.59
N THR A 208 2.93 -9.95 8.53
CA THR A 208 1.66 -9.99 9.26
C THR A 208 0.44 -9.87 8.34
N GLU A 209 0.51 -9.03 7.30
CA GLU A 209 -0.62 -8.82 6.38
C GLU A 209 -1.00 -10.09 5.61
N GLY A 210 -0.02 -10.79 5.03
CA GLY A 210 -0.30 -12.05 4.34
C GLY A 210 -0.55 -13.22 5.28
N LEU A 211 -0.18 -13.15 6.56
CA LEU A 211 -0.65 -14.11 7.58
C LEU A 211 -2.15 -13.93 7.89
N ALA A 212 -2.63 -12.68 7.95
CA ALA A 212 -4.06 -12.39 8.16
C ALA A 212 -4.95 -12.94 7.03
N LEU A 213 -4.40 -13.15 5.83
CA LEU A 213 -5.08 -13.78 4.69
C LEU A 213 -5.62 -15.18 4.98
N ALA A 214 -5.07 -15.86 5.99
CA ALA A 214 -5.61 -17.13 6.48
C ALA A 214 -7.12 -17.03 6.78
N TYR A 215 -7.64 -15.86 7.16
CA TYR A 215 -9.07 -15.66 7.32
C TYR A 215 -9.86 -15.93 6.03
N SER A 216 -9.46 -15.35 4.90
CA SER A 216 -10.10 -15.53 3.60
C SER A 216 -10.05 -16.99 3.13
N ILE A 217 -8.93 -17.67 3.40
CA ILE A 217 -8.81 -19.12 3.14
C ILE A 217 -9.82 -19.90 3.97
N GLY A 218 -9.97 -19.56 5.26
CA GLY A 218 -10.97 -20.16 6.15
C GLY A 218 -12.41 -19.99 5.64
N ILE A 219 -12.76 -18.83 5.10
CA ILE A 219 -14.07 -18.58 4.47
C ILE A 219 -14.31 -19.56 3.32
N ILE A 220 -13.35 -19.70 2.40
CA ILE A 220 -13.49 -20.60 1.25
C ILE A 220 -13.71 -22.05 1.70
N TYR A 221 -12.97 -22.53 2.71
CA TYR A 221 -13.18 -23.89 3.24
C TYR A 221 -14.52 -24.06 3.95
N LYS A 222 -14.99 -23.02 4.66
CA LYS A 222 -16.32 -23.02 5.27
C LYS A 222 -17.41 -23.13 4.20
N GLU A 223 -17.32 -22.38 3.10
CA GLU A 223 -18.26 -22.45 1.98
C GLU A 223 -18.29 -23.84 1.33
N ARG A 224 -17.15 -24.53 1.33
CA ARG A 224 -17.03 -25.94 0.90
C ARG A 224 -17.47 -26.97 1.94
N GLN A 225 -17.98 -26.53 3.09
CA GLN A 225 -18.38 -27.38 4.22
C GLN A 225 -17.22 -28.18 4.86
N ASP A 226 -15.97 -27.80 4.59
CA ASP A 226 -14.79 -28.32 5.29
C ASP A 226 -14.52 -27.47 6.53
N TYR A 227 -15.37 -27.64 7.54
CA TYR A 227 -15.33 -26.86 8.76
C TYR A 227 -14.05 -27.09 9.58
N GLN A 228 -13.46 -28.28 9.50
CA GLN A 228 -12.24 -28.61 10.22
C GLN A 228 -11.04 -27.81 9.67
N THR A 229 -10.90 -27.78 8.33
CA THR A 229 -9.87 -26.97 7.69
C THR A 229 -10.12 -25.48 7.88
N ALA A 230 -11.38 -25.04 7.77
CA ALA A 230 -11.76 -23.64 8.02
C ALA A 230 -11.33 -23.17 9.42
N LEU A 231 -11.63 -23.96 10.47
CA LEU A 231 -11.27 -23.65 11.86
C LEU A 231 -9.76 -23.48 12.06
N LYS A 232 -8.95 -24.32 11.40
CA LYS A 232 -7.48 -24.24 11.43
C LYS A 232 -7.00 -22.90 10.88
N TYR A 233 -7.52 -22.49 9.73
CA TYR A 233 -7.15 -21.23 9.09
C TYR A 233 -7.65 -20.00 9.86
N TYR A 234 -8.87 -20.05 10.40
CA TYR A 234 -9.39 -19.02 11.29
C TYR A 234 -8.50 -18.81 12.52
N THR A 235 -8.13 -19.89 13.20
CA THR A 235 -7.27 -19.80 14.40
C THR A 235 -5.89 -19.22 14.07
N MET A 236 -5.35 -19.54 12.89
CA MET A 236 -4.08 -19.00 12.42
C MET A 236 -4.16 -17.51 12.08
N ALA A 237 -5.30 -17.01 11.62
CA ALA A 237 -5.49 -15.60 11.24
C ALA A 237 -5.59 -14.65 12.45
N ILE A 238 -6.16 -15.12 13.57
CA ILE A 238 -6.49 -14.26 14.74
C ILE A 238 -5.32 -13.40 15.21
N PRO A 239 -4.10 -13.93 15.48
CA PRO A 239 -3.00 -13.11 15.99
C PRO A 239 -2.63 -11.99 15.02
N ALA A 240 -2.57 -12.30 13.71
CA ALA A 240 -2.26 -11.33 12.68
C ALA A 240 -3.37 -10.27 12.54
N CYS A 241 -4.65 -10.66 12.58
CA CYS A 241 -5.76 -9.72 12.56
C CYS A 241 -5.75 -8.78 13.78
N ILE A 242 -5.44 -9.29 14.98
CA ILE A 242 -5.30 -8.46 16.19
C ILE A 242 -4.15 -7.47 16.05
N GLU A 243 -2.97 -7.94 15.62
CA GLU A 243 -1.80 -7.10 15.40
C GLU A 243 -2.10 -6.00 14.38
N LEU A 244 -2.85 -6.32 13.33
CA LEU A 244 -3.26 -5.36 12.31
C LEU A 244 -4.36 -4.40 12.78
N GLY A 245 -5.07 -4.70 13.88
CA GLY A 245 -6.23 -3.93 14.35
C GLY A 245 -7.50 -4.22 13.54
N LYS A 246 -7.53 -5.33 12.79
CA LYS A 246 -8.70 -5.77 12.01
C LYS A 246 -9.71 -6.49 12.93
N PHE A 247 -10.28 -5.75 13.87
CA PHE A 247 -11.17 -6.32 14.90
C PHE A 247 -12.49 -6.84 14.32
N ASP A 248 -12.96 -6.28 13.21
CA ASP A 248 -14.14 -6.79 12.49
C ASP A 248 -13.87 -8.20 11.93
N ASP A 249 -12.69 -8.45 11.36
CA ASP A 249 -12.30 -9.79 10.91
C ASP A 249 -12.24 -10.77 12.08
N VAL A 250 -11.72 -10.34 13.23
CA VAL A 250 -11.70 -11.16 14.45
C VAL A 250 -13.11 -11.50 14.92
N ALA A 251 -14.03 -10.52 14.94
CA ALA A 251 -15.42 -10.75 15.31
C ALA A 251 -16.10 -11.73 14.34
N ASN A 252 -15.87 -11.56 13.03
CA ASN A 252 -16.40 -12.45 12.00
C ASN A 252 -15.83 -13.87 12.12
N ILE A 253 -14.54 -14.01 12.44
CA ILE A 253 -13.92 -15.30 12.73
C ILE A 253 -14.66 -16.00 13.87
N TYR A 254 -14.86 -15.33 15.00
CA TYR A 254 -15.57 -15.92 16.14
C TYR A 254 -17.01 -16.30 15.80
N SER A 255 -17.74 -15.46 15.06
CA SER A 255 -19.10 -15.76 14.59
C SER A 255 -19.14 -16.94 13.61
N ASN A 256 -18.04 -17.21 12.89
CA ASN A 256 -17.94 -18.34 11.97
C ASN A 256 -17.49 -19.64 12.64
N MET A 257 -16.99 -19.55 13.88
CA MET A 257 -16.58 -20.69 14.70
C MET A 257 -17.68 -21.18 15.66
N SER A 258 -18.68 -20.33 15.95
CA SER A 258 -19.86 -20.66 16.75
C SER A 258 -20.89 -21.46 15.96
#